data_AF-A0A2D9JMA4-F1
#
_entry.id   AF-A0A2D9JMA4-F1
#
_cell.length_a   1.000
_cell.length_b   1.000
_cell.length_c   1.000
_cell.angle_alpha   90.00
_cell.angle_beta   90.00
_cell.angle_gamma   90.00
#
_symmetry.space_group_name_H-M   'P 1'
#
loop_
_entity.id
_entity.type
_entity.pdbx_description
1 polymer ?
#
loop_
_entity_poly.entity_id
_entity_poly.type
_entity_poly.pdbx_seq_one_letter_code
_entity_poly.pdbx_strand_id
1 'polypeptide(L)'
;MPETLQSGLLIEIDDFRSDFRLDSIDGSGFATVILDTGIDLNHPFFGPDADGDGISDRIVYSYDFADNDADASDVDGHGSNVSSIVASSDGTYTGMAPVADVIHLKVFTDSGSGNFGMIEDALQWVVANAAGYKIASVNMSLSDSGNYSTPVSGYGTGDELAALANLDIITVSASGNAFHSFGSAQGVAYPSTDPFSFSIGAVYEGTYGTFNYL
;
A
#
# COMPACT_ATOMS: atom_id res chain seq x y z
N MET A 1 3.02 -15.98 12.78
CA MET A 1 2.94 -15.84 11.32
C MET A 1 1.60 -16.44 10.90
N PRO A 2 0.62 -15.66 10.43
CA PRO A 2 -0.55 -16.24 9.79
C PRO A 2 -0.07 -16.96 8.53
N GLU A 3 -0.45 -18.22 8.36
CA GLU A 3 -0.10 -18.99 7.17
C GLU A 3 -0.88 -18.39 5.98
N THR A 4 -0.21 -18.00 4.89
CA THR A 4 -0.86 -17.52 3.65
C THR A 4 -1.82 -18.55 3.04
N LEU A 5 -1.70 -19.83 3.44
CA LEU A 5 -2.62 -20.90 3.09
C LEU A 5 -4.08 -20.61 3.46
N GLN A 6 -4.30 -19.75 4.45
CA GLN A 6 -5.60 -19.48 5.03
C GLN A 6 -6.42 -18.42 4.26
N SER A 7 -5.78 -17.34 3.80
CA SER A 7 -6.46 -16.32 2.99
C SER A 7 -6.71 -16.77 1.56
N GLY A 8 -5.81 -17.57 0.97
CA GLY A 8 -5.88 -17.94 -0.44
C GLY A 8 -7.17 -18.67 -0.85
N LEU A 9 -7.70 -19.50 0.06
CA LEU A 9 -8.97 -20.20 -0.13
C LEU A 9 -10.19 -19.26 -0.14
N LEU A 10 -10.14 -18.14 0.58
CA LEU A 10 -11.27 -17.20 0.67
C LEU A 10 -11.37 -16.28 -0.54
N ILE A 11 -10.23 -15.93 -1.13
CA ILE A 11 -10.15 -15.04 -2.30
C ILE A 11 -9.88 -15.80 -3.60
N GLU A 12 -9.87 -17.13 -3.56
CA GLU A 12 -9.64 -18.02 -4.70
C GLU A 12 -8.33 -17.70 -5.48
N ILE A 13 -7.29 -17.23 -4.78
CA ILE A 13 -6.06 -16.75 -5.43
C ILE A 13 -5.25 -17.89 -6.06
N ASP A 14 -5.34 -19.10 -5.52
CA ASP A 14 -4.66 -20.28 -6.07
C ASP A 14 -5.35 -20.76 -7.36
N ASP A 15 -6.68 -20.67 -7.43
CA ASP A 15 -7.44 -20.95 -8.65
C ASP A 15 -7.12 -19.89 -9.72
N PHE A 16 -7.04 -18.62 -9.33
CA PHE A 16 -6.60 -17.54 -10.23
C PHE A 16 -5.20 -17.78 -10.80
N ARG A 17 -4.22 -18.12 -9.94
CA ARG A 17 -2.82 -18.33 -10.33
C ARG A 17 -2.58 -19.63 -11.11
N SER A 18 -3.49 -20.60 -11.02
CA SER A 18 -3.37 -21.87 -11.75
C SER A 18 -4.09 -21.86 -13.11
N ASP A 19 -4.86 -20.81 -13.41
CA ASP A 19 -5.51 -20.63 -14.70
C ASP A 19 -4.54 -20.02 -15.71
N PHE A 20 -4.00 -20.86 -16.62
CA PHE A 20 -3.06 -20.46 -17.67
C PHE A 20 -3.55 -19.30 -18.57
N ARG A 21 -4.86 -19.03 -18.59
CA ARG A 21 -5.44 -17.91 -19.35
C ARG A 21 -5.16 -16.56 -18.68
N LEU A 22 -4.78 -16.58 -17.41
CA LEU A 22 -4.55 -15.42 -16.55
C LEU A 22 -3.08 -15.25 -16.15
N ASP A 23 -2.17 -16.12 -16.62
CA ASP A 23 -0.72 -16.10 -16.30
C ASP A 23 -0.05 -14.74 -16.54
N SER A 24 -0.60 -13.90 -17.42
CA SER A 24 -0.08 -12.56 -17.70
C SER A 24 -0.58 -11.47 -16.74
N ILE A 25 -1.36 -11.81 -15.72
CA ILE A 25 -1.94 -10.87 -14.75
C ILE A 25 -1.22 -11.05 -13.41
N ASP A 26 0.04 -10.62 -13.38
CA ASP A 26 0.97 -10.78 -12.23
C ASP A 26 1.68 -9.47 -11.84
N GLY A 27 1.31 -8.36 -12.50
CA GLY A 27 1.93 -7.04 -12.32
C GLY A 27 3.09 -6.73 -13.27
N SER A 28 3.48 -7.68 -14.14
CA SER A 28 4.59 -7.51 -15.06
C SER A 28 4.53 -6.20 -15.86
N GLY A 29 5.58 -5.39 -15.72
CA GLY A 29 5.76 -4.15 -16.49
C GLY A 29 4.99 -2.92 -15.98
N PHE A 30 4.39 -3.01 -14.80
CA PHE A 30 3.74 -1.91 -14.09
C PHE A 30 4.34 -1.74 -12.69
N ALA A 31 4.23 -0.52 -12.15
CA ALA A 31 4.60 -0.22 -10.78
C ALA A 31 3.37 -0.04 -9.88
N THR A 32 3.50 -0.44 -8.61
CA THR A 32 2.56 -0.09 -7.54
C THR A 32 3.24 0.82 -6.53
N VAL A 33 2.53 1.86 -6.11
CA VAL A 33 3.00 2.80 -5.09
C VAL A 33 2.42 2.42 -3.74
N ILE A 34 3.27 2.41 -2.72
CA ILE A 34 2.89 2.22 -1.32
C ILE A 34 3.29 3.48 -0.54
N LEU A 35 2.32 4.14 0.10
CA LEU A 35 2.55 5.24 1.05
C LEU A 35 2.42 4.71 2.47
N ASP A 36 3.53 4.58 3.20
CA ASP A 36 3.56 3.90 4.50
C ASP A 36 4.77 4.30 5.38
N THR A 37 5.12 3.50 6.40
CA THR A 37 6.20 3.76 7.39
C THR A 37 7.62 3.59 6.88
N GLY A 38 7.77 2.94 5.72
CA GLY A 38 9.05 2.61 5.11
C GLY A 38 9.01 1.21 4.49
N ILE A 39 10.10 0.80 3.86
CA ILE A 39 10.27 -0.57 3.36
C ILE A 39 11.67 -1.10 3.73
N ASP A 40 11.78 -2.40 4.00
CA ASP A 40 13.08 -3.07 4.01
C ASP A 40 13.64 -3.08 2.58
N LEU A 41 14.52 -2.12 2.32
CA LEU A 41 15.07 -1.83 1.01
C LEU A 41 15.82 -3.03 0.42
N ASN A 42 16.38 -3.94 1.23
CA ASN A 42 17.14 -5.09 0.74
C ASN A 42 16.44 -6.44 0.97
N HIS A 43 15.10 -6.44 1.12
CA HIS A 43 14.40 -7.68 1.36
C HIS A 43 14.27 -8.52 0.07
N PRO A 44 14.72 -9.79 0.05
CA PRO A 44 14.73 -10.62 -1.17
C PRO A 44 13.35 -10.92 -1.76
N PHE A 45 12.27 -10.55 -1.07
CA PHE A 45 10.90 -10.64 -1.58
C PHE A 45 10.61 -9.61 -2.68
N PHE A 46 11.44 -8.57 -2.79
CA PHE A 46 11.34 -7.54 -3.82
C PHE A 46 12.41 -7.74 -4.90
N GLY A 47 12.90 -8.97 -5.08
CA GLY A 47 13.89 -9.31 -6.09
C GLY A 47 15.31 -9.42 -5.54
N PRO A 48 16.28 -9.79 -6.40
CA PRO A 48 17.69 -9.73 -6.04
C PRO A 48 18.15 -8.28 -5.88
N ASP A 49 19.25 -8.07 -5.17
CA ASP A 49 20.06 -6.85 -5.20
C ASP A 49 21.29 -7.18 -6.08
N ALA A 50 21.12 -7.04 -7.39
CA ALA A 50 22.10 -7.57 -8.35
C ALA A 50 23.29 -6.62 -8.56
N ASP A 51 23.10 -5.32 -8.35
CA ASP A 51 24.15 -4.32 -8.45
C ASP A 51 24.86 -4.04 -7.11
N GLY A 52 24.31 -4.56 -6.00
CA GLY A 52 24.92 -4.51 -4.67
C GLY A 52 24.80 -3.14 -4.01
N ASP A 53 23.82 -2.33 -4.41
CA ASP A 53 23.61 -0.99 -3.87
C ASP A 53 22.83 -0.98 -2.53
N GLY A 54 22.35 -2.15 -2.10
CA GLY A 54 21.58 -2.31 -0.88
C GLY A 54 20.08 -2.14 -1.07
N ILE A 55 19.60 -2.05 -2.31
CA ILE A 55 18.19 -1.93 -2.68
C ILE A 55 17.84 -3.11 -3.59
N SER A 56 16.73 -3.78 -3.30
CA SER A 56 16.23 -4.87 -4.15
C SER A 56 15.76 -4.32 -5.50
N ASP A 57 16.15 -4.99 -6.58
CA ASP A 57 16.01 -4.50 -7.96
C ASP A 57 14.57 -4.16 -8.39
N ARG A 58 13.53 -4.72 -7.73
CA ARG A 58 12.13 -4.35 -8.03
C ARG A 58 11.65 -3.14 -7.23
N ILE A 59 12.40 -2.64 -6.25
CA ILE A 59 12.15 -1.34 -5.63
C ILE A 59 12.74 -0.27 -6.55
N VAL A 60 11.96 0.13 -7.55
CA VAL A 60 12.44 1.02 -8.63
C VAL A 60 12.51 2.49 -8.23
N TYR A 61 11.87 2.85 -7.11
CA TYR A 61 12.00 4.16 -6.49
C TYR A 61 11.60 4.08 -5.02
N SER A 62 12.33 4.80 -4.18
CA SER A 62 11.93 5.03 -2.79
C SER A 62 12.36 6.41 -2.32
N TYR A 63 11.54 7.04 -1.48
CA TYR A 63 11.86 8.35 -0.90
C TYR A 63 11.14 8.56 0.43
N ASP A 64 11.78 9.27 1.36
CA ASP A 64 11.20 9.66 2.63
C ASP A 64 10.70 11.11 2.57
N PHE A 65 9.37 11.26 2.51
CA PHE A 65 8.70 12.56 2.58
C PHE A 65 8.52 13.05 4.02
N ALA A 66 8.63 12.17 5.02
CA ALA A 66 8.52 12.53 6.42
C ALA A 66 9.79 13.27 6.91
N ASP A 67 10.96 12.80 6.50
CA ASP A 67 12.26 13.41 6.84
C ASP A 67 12.96 14.13 5.66
N ASN A 68 12.36 14.06 4.46
CA ASN A 68 12.80 14.73 3.22
C ASN A 68 14.22 14.32 2.81
N ASP A 69 14.45 13.01 2.75
CA ASP A 69 15.69 12.40 2.28
C ASP A 69 15.44 11.10 1.49
N ALA A 70 16.51 10.45 1.04
CA ALA A 70 16.42 9.25 0.21
C ALA A 70 16.27 7.95 1.02
N ASP A 71 16.28 8.02 2.35
CA ASP A 71 16.24 6.85 3.23
C ASP A 71 14.80 6.47 3.59
N ALA A 72 14.16 5.71 2.72
CA ALA A 72 12.82 5.19 2.97
C ALA A 72 12.80 3.89 3.80
N SER A 73 13.85 3.61 4.59
CA SER A 73 13.95 2.38 5.36
C SER A 73 12.83 2.25 6.41
N ASP A 74 12.38 1.02 6.62
CA ASP A 74 11.31 0.72 7.58
C ASP A 74 11.89 0.36 8.95
N VAL A 75 11.60 1.18 9.96
CA VAL A 75 11.92 0.88 11.36
C VAL A 75 10.76 0.29 12.13
N ASP A 76 9.53 0.40 11.61
CA ASP A 76 8.30 -0.05 12.25
C ASP A 76 7.88 -1.45 11.76
N GLY A 77 8.07 -1.71 10.46
CA GLY A 77 7.73 -2.97 9.82
C GLY A 77 6.33 -3.01 9.18
N HIS A 78 5.46 -2.04 9.49
CA HIS A 78 4.12 -1.96 8.88
C HIS A 78 4.20 -1.81 7.35
N GLY A 79 4.98 -0.87 6.85
CA GLY A 79 5.12 -0.61 5.42
C GLY A 79 5.74 -1.78 4.65
N SER A 80 6.76 -2.43 5.21
CA SER A 80 7.34 -3.65 4.64
C SER A 80 6.32 -4.78 4.55
N ASN A 81 5.50 -4.95 5.59
CA ASN A 81 4.44 -5.95 5.58
C ASN A 81 3.39 -5.65 4.51
N VAL A 82 2.93 -4.40 4.41
CA VAL A 82 2.00 -3.95 3.38
C VAL A 82 2.56 -4.19 1.97
N SER A 83 3.79 -3.76 1.71
CA SER A 83 4.48 -3.96 0.43
C SER A 83 4.61 -5.44 0.09
N SER A 84 4.86 -6.31 1.07
CA SER A 84 4.98 -7.76 0.85
C SER A 84 3.64 -8.39 0.44
N ILE A 85 2.51 -7.98 1.02
CA ILE A 85 1.17 -8.45 0.64
C ILE A 85 0.88 -8.11 -0.82
N VAL A 86 1.32 -6.93 -1.26
CA VAL A 86 1.09 -6.46 -2.63
C VAL A 86 2.01 -7.17 -3.62
N ALA A 87 3.32 -7.22 -3.36
CA ALA A 87 4.31 -7.46 -4.42
C ALA A 87 5.39 -8.51 -4.09
N SER A 88 5.30 -9.23 -2.97
CA SER A 88 6.29 -10.27 -2.66
C SER A 88 6.41 -11.32 -3.77
N SER A 89 7.63 -11.57 -4.25
CA SER A 89 7.94 -12.68 -5.17
C SER A 89 8.30 -13.98 -4.44
N ASP A 90 8.18 -14.05 -3.11
CA ASP A 90 8.44 -15.29 -2.38
C ASP A 90 7.46 -16.40 -2.81
N GLY A 91 7.95 -17.63 -2.93
CA GLY A 91 7.13 -18.76 -3.35
C GLY A 91 6.14 -19.27 -2.29
N THR A 92 6.36 -18.94 -1.01
CA THR A 92 5.46 -19.30 0.10
C THR A 92 4.54 -18.15 0.47
N TYR A 93 5.09 -16.93 0.50
CA TYR A 93 4.40 -15.70 0.85
C TYR A 93 4.25 -14.80 -0.38
N THR A 94 3.64 -15.33 -1.44
CA THR A 94 3.50 -14.64 -2.73
C THR A 94 2.47 -13.52 -2.64
N GLY A 95 2.87 -12.30 -2.99
CA GLY A 95 2.00 -11.12 -3.04
C GLY A 95 1.01 -11.18 -4.20
N MET A 96 0.04 -10.26 -4.20
CA MET A 96 -1.04 -10.22 -5.20
C MET A 96 -0.53 -9.97 -6.64
N ALA A 97 0.47 -9.10 -6.78
CA ALA A 97 1.14 -8.76 -8.04
C ALA A 97 2.65 -9.04 -7.91
N PRO A 98 3.06 -10.33 -7.90
CA PRO A 98 4.40 -10.76 -7.50
C PRO A 98 5.51 -10.37 -8.47
N VAL A 99 5.19 -9.78 -9.64
CA VAL A 99 6.16 -9.32 -10.64
C VAL A 99 6.10 -7.79 -10.83
N ALA A 100 5.20 -7.09 -10.13
CA ALA A 100 5.13 -5.63 -10.19
C ALA A 100 6.41 -4.98 -9.66
N ASP A 101 6.79 -3.84 -10.23
CA ASP A 101 7.76 -2.96 -9.61
C ASP A 101 7.11 -2.28 -8.40
N VAL A 102 7.90 -2.03 -7.36
CA VAL A 102 7.48 -1.37 -6.12
C VAL A 102 8.06 0.02 -6.08
N ILE A 103 7.21 1.00 -5.80
CA ILE A 103 7.59 2.34 -5.43
C ILE A 103 7.17 2.56 -3.99
N HIS A 104 8.11 2.86 -3.11
CA HIS A 104 7.79 3.05 -1.69
C HIS A 104 8.04 4.49 -1.26
N LEU A 105 6.98 5.18 -0.85
CA LEU A 105 7.03 6.56 -0.37
C LEU A 105 6.78 6.54 1.13
N LYS A 106 7.81 6.80 1.92
CA LYS A 106 7.70 6.87 3.38
C LYS A 106 7.06 8.20 3.75
N VAL A 107 5.92 8.14 4.44
CA VAL A 107 5.10 9.32 4.84
C VAL A 107 4.86 9.40 6.34
N PHE A 108 5.52 8.52 7.10
CA PHE A 108 5.59 8.56 8.55
C PHE A 108 7.05 8.60 8.98
N THR A 109 7.36 9.45 9.96
CA THR A 109 8.66 9.44 10.63
C THR A 109 8.86 8.12 11.37
N ASP A 110 10.10 7.83 11.77
CA ASP A 110 10.45 6.67 12.60
C ASP A 110 9.72 6.60 13.95
N SER A 111 9.16 7.72 14.42
CA SER A 111 8.31 7.78 15.62
C SER A 111 6.83 7.51 15.34
N GLY A 112 6.47 7.13 14.11
CA GLY A 112 5.10 6.88 13.65
C GLY A 112 4.29 8.15 13.41
N SER A 113 4.93 9.32 13.31
CA SER A 113 4.24 10.59 13.07
C SER A 113 4.14 10.87 11.57
N GLY A 114 2.90 10.99 11.08
CA GLY A 114 2.62 11.42 9.71
C GLY A 114 1.65 12.60 9.71
N ASN A 115 1.65 13.38 8.64
CA ASN A 115 0.65 14.42 8.42
C ASN A 115 0.24 14.47 6.95
N PHE A 116 -0.92 15.05 6.68
CA PHE A 116 -1.48 15.09 5.34
C PHE A 116 -0.68 15.93 4.34
N GLY A 117 0.13 16.90 4.78
CA GLY A 117 1.03 17.63 3.87
C GLY A 117 2.11 16.70 3.29
N MET A 118 2.69 15.82 4.11
CA MET A 118 3.66 14.81 3.63
C MET A 118 3.00 13.82 2.66
N ILE A 119 1.73 13.46 2.92
CA ILE A 119 0.94 12.60 2.03
C ILE A 119 0.62 13.32 0.72
N GLU A 120 0.25 14.60 0.78
CA GLU A 120 0.00 15.45 -0.39
C GLU A 120 1.25 15.56 -1.27
N ASP A 121 2.41 15.89 -0.70
CA ASP A 121 3.69 15.97 -1.40
C ASP A 121 4.04 14.63 -2.09
N ALA A 122 3.81 13.51 -1.40
CA ALA A 122 4.01 12.18 -1.97
C ALA A 122 3.05 11.91 -3.14
N LEU A 123 1.76 12.22 -2.99
CA LEU A 123 0.77 12.05 -4.06
C LEU A 123 1.05 12.94 -5.28
N GLN A 124 1.52 14.18 -5.06
CA GLN A 124 1.96 15.07 -6.14
C GLN A 124 3.13 14.46 -6.92
N TRP A 125 4.09 13.84 -6.21
CA TRP A 125 5.16 13.10 -6.85
C TRP A 125 4.63 11.93 -7.68
N VAL A 126 3.65 11.16 -7.17
CA VAL A 126 3.04 10.05 -7.91
C VAL A 126 2.39 10.55 -9.19
N VAL A 127 1.55 11.59 -9.12
CA VAL A 127 0.88 12.18 -10.29
C VAL A 127 1.90 12.63 -11.33
N ALA A 128 3.00 13.27 -10.91
CA ALA A 128 4.04 13.76 -11.80
C ALA A 128 4.84 12.64 -12.49
N ASN A 129 4.99 11.48 -11.83
CA ASN A 129 5.85 10.39 -12.28
C ASN A 129 5.09 9.15 -12.81
N ALA A 130 3.76 9.17 -12.73
CA ALA A 130 2.83 8.12 -13.15
C ALA A 130 3.20 7.45 -14.49
N ALA A 131 3.34 8.25 -15.54
CA ALA A 131 3.62 7.74 -16.87
C ALA A 131 5.06 7.18 -17.02
N GLY A 132 6.02 7.76 -16.30
CA GLY A 132 7.43 7.35 -16.37
C GLY A 132 7.67 5.97 -15.76
N TYR A 133 7.01 5.68 -14.64
CA TYR A 133 7.10 4.40 -13.95
C TYR A 133 5.97 3.42 -14.31
N LYS A 134 5.02 3.81 -15.17
CA LYS A 134 3.83 3.01 -15.49
C LYS A 134 3.09 2.60 -14.21
N ILE A 135 2.81 3.58 -13.37
CA ILE A 135 2.12 3.37 -12.10
C ILE A 135 0.68 2.92 -12.40
N ALA A 136 0.29 1.79 -11.84
CA ALA A 136 -1.05 1.22 -11.99
C ALA A 136 -1.93 1.40 -10.74
N SER A 137 -1.31 1.46 -9.56
CA SER A 137 -2.03 1.57 -8.29
C SER A 137 -1.27 2.34 -7.23
N VAL A 138 -2.03 2.91 -6.29
CA VAL A 138 -1.54 3.53 -5.06
C VAL A 138 -2.26 2.91 -3.87
N ASN A 139 -1.51 2.43 -2.89
CA ASN A 139 -2.03 1.94 -1.61
C ASN A 139 -1.68 2.90 -0.48
N MET A 140 -2.70 3.28 0.29
CA MET A 140 -2.57 4.07 1.51
C MET A 140 -3.17 3.30 2.70
N SER A 141 -2.33 2.55 3.41
CA SER A 141 -2.74 1.81 4.63
C SER A 141 -2.68 2.71 5.87
N LEU A 142 -3.29 3.89 5.78
CA LEU A 142 -3.25 4.94 6.78
C LEU A 142 -4.62 5.60 6.97
N SER A 143 -4.81 6.32 8.08
CA SER A 143 -6.06 7.07 8.28
C SER A 143 -5.94 8.25 9.25
N ASP A 144 -6.87 9.21 9.15
CA ASP A 144 -7.05 10.32 10.09
C ASP A 144 -7.72 9.92 11.42
N SER A 145 -8.01 8.63 11.62
CA SER A 145 -8.82 8.11 12.74
C SER A 145 -10.23 8.69 12.83
N GLY A 146 -10.74 9.30 11.75
CA GLY A 146 -12.10 9.82 11.64
C GLY A 146 -13.15 8.73 11.41
N ASN A 147 -14.42 9.14 11.34
CA ASN A 147 -15.54 8.28 11.01
C ASN A 147 -16.59 9.04 10.22
N TYR A 148 -16.52 8.91 8.90
CA TYR A 148 -17.36 9.63 7.96
C TYR A 148 -18.40 8.69 7.35
N SER A 149 -19.66 9.12 7.33
CA SER A 149 -20.78 8.37 6.74
C SER A 149 -21.19 8.89 5.36
N THR A 150 -20.49 9.92 4.88
CA THR A 150 -20.67 10.52 3.56
C THR A 150 -19.29 10.78 2.95
N PRO A 151 -19.15 10.77 1.62
CA PRO A 151 -17.87 11.08 0.99
C PRO A 151 -17.36 12.45 1.41
N VAL A 152 -16.08 12.54 1.72
CA VAL A 152 -15.40 13.78 2.11
C VAL A 152 -14.09 13.86 1.36
N SER A 153 -13.82 15.00 0.74
CA SER A 153 -12.51 15.34 0.22
C SER A 153 -11.87 16.34 1.19
N GLY A 154 -10.64 16.09 1.60
CA GLY A 154 -10.05 16.77 2.75
C GLY A 154 -8.54 16.93 2.66
N TYR A 155 -8.00 17.73 3.57
CA TYR A 155 -6.57 17.84 3.84
C TYR A 155 -5.65 18.15 2.66
N GLY A 156 -6.18 18.71 1.57
CA GLY A 156 -5.40 19.07 0.39
C GLY A 156 -5.13 17.92 -0.58
N THR A 157 -5.40 16.65 -0.22
CA THR A 157 -5.03 15.51 -1.08
C THR A 157 -6.10 15.14 -2.12
N GLY A 158 -7.26 15.79 -2.08
CA GLY A 158 -8.42 15.43 -2.88
C GLY A 158 -8.25 15.60 -4.38
N ASP A 159 -7.54 16.66 -4.79
CA ASP A 159 -7.24 16.92 -6.19
C ASP A 159 -6.16 16.00 -6.74
N GLU A 160 -5.17 15.57 -5.95
CA GLU A 160 -4.25 14.51 -6.37
C GLU A 160 -4.98 13.18 -6.53
N LEU A 161 -5.89 12.81 -5.62
CA LEU A 161 -6.68 11.58 -5.76
C LEU A 161 -7.56 11.61 -7.01
N ALA A 162 -8.19 12.75 -7.29
CA ALA A 162 -8.92 12.96 -8.54
C ALA A 162 -8.01 12.90 -9.78
N ALA A 163 -6.80 13.45 -9.69
CA ALA A 163 -5.82 13.40 -10.78
C ALA A 163 -5.36 11.97 -11.08
N LEU A 164 -5.08 11.16 -10.04
CA LEU A 164 -4.76 9.75 -10.19
C LEU A 164 -5.88 8.97 -10.87
N ALA A 165 -7.14 9.20 -10.47
CA ALA A 165 -8.29 8.59 -11.12
C ALA A 165 -8.41 8.98 -12.60
N ASN A 166 -8.10 10.23 -12.96
CA ASN A 166 -8.07 10.69 -14.36
C ASN A 166 -6.92 10.09 -15.18
N LEU A 167 -5.90 9.55 -14.52
CA LEU A 167 -4.78 8.83 -15.12
C LEU A 167 -5.02 7.32 -15.19
N ASP A 168 -6.24 6.85 -14.88
CA ASP A 168 -6.59 5.43 -14.74
C ASP A 168 -5.76 4.68 -13.68
N ILE A 169 -5.29 5.40 -12.66
CA ILE A 169 -4.56 4.84 -11.51
C ILE A 169 -5.54 4.55 -10.39
N ILE A 170 -5.55 3.30 -9.93
CA ILE A 170 -6.44 2.87 -8.84
C ILE A 170 -5.82 3.25 -7.50
N THR A 171 -6.50 4.09 -6.74
CA THR A 171 -6.12 4.42 -5.37
C THR A 171 -6.99 3.65 -4.38
N VAL A 172 -6.34 2.93 -3.46
CA VAL A 172 -7.01 2.19 -2.38
C VAL A 172 -6.58 2.73 -1.02
N SER A 173 -7.48 2.69 -0.04
CA SER A 173 -7.17 3.09 1.33
C SER A 173 -7.91 2.26 2.34
N ALA A 174 -7.27 2.02 3.48
CA ALA A 174 -7.88 1.29 4.59
C ALA A 174 -9.10 2.05 5.13
N SER A 175 -10.23 1.36 5.36
CA SER A 175 -11.44 1.96 5.93
C SER A 175 -11.25 2.48 7.36
N GLY A 176 -10.18 2.07 8.05
CA GLY A 176 -9.84 2.44 9.42
C GLY A 176 -10.23 1.38 10.45
N ASN A 177 -9.57 1.44 11.62
CA ASN A 177 -9.68 0.43 12.69
C ASN A 177 -10.42 0.93 13.95
N ALA A 178 -11.09 2.07 13.86
CA ALA A 178 -11.64 2.80 15.01
C ALA A 178 -13.14 2.55 15.28
N PHE A 179 -13.77 1.54 14.65
CA PHE A 179 -15.22 1.29 14.72
C PHE A 179 -15.78 1.29 16.16
N HIS A 180 -15.10 0.61 17.09
CA HIS A 180 -15.53 0.54 18.48
C HIS A 180 -15.42 1.87 19.23
N SER A 181 -14.42 2.70 18.89
CA SER A 181 -14.23 4.02 19.50
C SER A 181 -15.37 4.99 19.16
N PHE A 182 -16.06 4.75 18.04
CA PHE A 182 -17.25 5.52 17.61
C PHE A 182 -18.57 4.90 18.07
N GLY A 183 -18.56 4.07 19.12
CA GLY A 183 -19.77 3.43 19.62
C GLY A 183 -20.39 2.47 18.62
N SER A 184 -19.56 1.84 17.78
CA SER A 184 -20.00 0.94 16.71
C SER A 184 -20.94 1.61 15.69
N ALA A 185 -20.77 2.91 15.47
CA ALA A 185 -21.43 3.63 14.39
C ALA A 185 -20.74 3.38 13.04
N GLN A 186 -21.54 3.18 11.99
CA GLN A 186 -21.02 2.99 10.63
C GLN A 186 -20.34 4.25 10.10
N GLY A 187 -19.23 4.04 9.40
CA GLY A 187 -18.49 5.04 8.64
C GLY A 187 -17.07 4.53 8.37
N VAL A 188 -16.32 5.33 7.62
CA VAL A 188 -14.93 5.02 7.25
C VAL A 188 -14.06 6.25 7.48
N ALA A 189 -12.77 6.06 7.66
CA ALA A 189 -11.82 7.16 7.91
C ALA A 189 -11.34 7.81 6.60
N TYR A 190 -10.74 9.00 6.68
CA TYR A 190 -10.05 9.62 5.55
C TYR A 190 -8.62 9.06 5.44
N PRO A 191 -8.06 8.78 4.25
CA PRO A 191 -8.53 9.12 2.89
C PRO A 191 -9.54 8.17 2.25
N SER A 192 -9.93 7.07 2.91
CA SER A 192 -10.82 6.07 2.31
C SER A 192 -12.25 6.57 2.02
N THR A 193 -12.67 7.66 2.65
CA THR A 193 -13.96 8.33 2.37
C THR A 193 -13.90 9.29 1.18
N ASP A 194 -12.72 9.54 0.60
CA ASP A 194 -12.62 10.39 -0.58
C ASP A 194 -13.33 9.73 -1.79
N PRO A 195 -14.12 10.46 -2.60
CA PRO A 195 -14.79 9.91 -3.77
C PRO A 195 -13.88 9.20 -4.79
N PHE A 196 -12.59 9.52 -4.82
CA PHE A 196 -11.60 8.96 -5.73
C PHE A 196 -10.70 7.90 -5.07
N SER A 197 -11.02 7.46 -3.85
CA SER A 197 -10.35 6.36 -3.18
C SER A 197 -11.31 5.18 -2.95
N PHE A 198 -10.84 3.97 -3.21
CA PHE A 198 -11.56 2.76 -2.85
C PHE A 198 -11.32 2.42 -1.38
N SER A 199 -12.39 2.43 -0.58
CA SER A 199 -12.34 2.05 0.83
C SER A 199 -12.29 0.53 0.99
N ILE A 200 -11.24 0.03 1.63
CA ILE A 200 -10.99 -1.40 1.85
C ILE A 200 -11.13 -1.73 3.34
N GLY A 201 -12.14 -2.54 3.66
CA GLY A 201 -12.33 -3.12 4.99
C GLY A 201 -11.63 -4.47 5.15
N ALA A 202 -11.44 -4.89 6.39
CA ALA A 202 -10.87 -6.20 6.70
C ALA A 202 -11.96 -7.21 7.08
N VAL A 203 -11.83 -8.44 6.60
CA VAL A 203 -12.55 -9.60 7.11
C VAL A 203 -11.52 -10.56 7.70
N TYR A 204 -11.98 -11.37 8.64
CA TYR A 204 -11.18 -12.47 9.17
C TYR A 204 -11.83 -13.79 8.79
N GLU A 205 -11.01 -14.78 8.48
CA GLU A 205 -11.47 -16.17 8.35
C GLU A 205 -11.88 -16.79 9.71
N GLY A 206 -11.55 -16.10 10.83
CA GLY A 206 -11.75 -16.52 12.21
C GLY A 206 -11.42 -15.40 13.21
N THR A 207 -11.63 -15.58 14.52
CA THR A 207 -11.38 -14.51 15.50
C THR A 207 -9.92 -14.49 15.94
N TYR A 208 -9.10 -13.58 15.38
CA TYR A 208 -7.65 -13.53 15.65
C TYR A 208 -7.18 -12.39 16.57
N GLY A 209 -8.04 -11.44 16.93
CA GLY A 209 -7.67 -10.31 17.80
C GLY A 209 -6.85 -9.22 17.08
N THR A 210 -6.26 -8.30 17.85
CA THR A 210 -5.48 -7.17 17.33
C THR A 210 -4.03 -7.58 17.08
N PHE A 211 -3.48 -7.22 15.92
CA PHE A 211 -2.05 -7.30 15.62
C PHE A 211 -1.41 -5.92 15.81
N ASN A 212 -0.25 -5.88 16.47
CA ASN A 212 0.59 -4.69 16.57
C ASN A 212 1.97 -5.05 16.01
N TYR A 213 2.55 -4.15 15.22
CA TYR A 213 3.97 -4.20 14.84
C TYR A 213 4.80 -3.72 16.05
N LEU A 214 6.02 -4.25 16.21
CA LEU A 214 6.85 -4.11 17.42
C LEU A 214 7.83 -2.95 17.32
#